data_AF-A0A199UFJ2-F1
#
_entry.id   AF-A0A199UFJ2-F1
#
_cell.length_a   1.000
_cell.length_b   1.000
_cell.length_c   1.000
_cell.angle_alpha   90.00
_cell.angle_beta   90.00
_cell.angle_gamma   90.00
#
_symmetry.space_group_name_H-M   'P 1'
#
loop_
_entity.id
_entity.type
_entity.pdbx_description
1 polymer ?
#
loop_
_entity_poly.entity_id
_entity_poly.type
_entity_poly.pdbx_seq_one_letter_code
_entity_poly.pdbx_strand_id
1 'polypeptide(L)'
;LSTNQISFYNQAASEWLYVVPWGIRRTLNYIATRYRNPKIYVTENGMDEEDSEISTLSDALNDTKRVGYFKGYIAAVAQAIR
;
A
#
# COMPACT_ATOMS: atom_id res chain seq x y z
N LEU A 1 -0.31 -9.79 -20.82
CA LEU A 1 -0.71 -10.54 -19.61
C LEU A 1 -2.22 -10.48 -19.53
N SER A 2 -2.92 -11.63 -19.45
CA SER A 2 -4.38 -11.68 -19.53
C SER A 2 -5.04 -10.99 -18.34
N THR A 3 -6.07 -10.19 -18.62
CA THR A 3 -6.94 -9.42 -17.71
C THR A 3 -7.47 -10.18 -16.48
N ASN A 4 -7.43 -11.51 -16.49
CA ASN A 4 -7.91 -12.36 -15.39
C ASN A 4 -6.96 -12.47 -14.17
N GLN A 5 -5.75 -11.91 -14.21
CA GLN A 5 -4.86 -11.83 -13.04
C GLN A 5 -5.03 -10.54 -12.23
N ILE A 6 -5.67 -9.53 -12.80
CA ILE A 6 -5.90 -8.21 -12.19
C ILE A 6 -6.98 -8.29 -11.09
N SER A 7 -7.89 -9.26 -11.15
CA SER A 7 -9.04 -9.36 -10.25
C SER A 7 -8.76 -9.82 -8.81
N PHE A 8 -7.50 -10.17 -8.46
CA PHE A 8 -7.15 -10.62 -7.10
C PHE A 8 -6.56 -9.52 -6.20
N TYR A 9 -6.11 -8.40 -6.78
CA TYR A 9 -5.50 -7.32 -6.02
C TYR A 9 -6.44 -6.12 -5.99
N ASN A 10 -6.70 -5.59 -4.79
CA ASN A 10 -7.42 -4.34 -4.63
C ASN A 10 -6.60 -3.22 -5.30
N GLN A 11 -7.17 -2.58 -6.31
CA GLN A 11 -6.57 -1.44 -7.02
C GLN A 11 -7.03 -0.14 -6.35
N ALA A 12 -6.16 0.86 -6.28
CA ALA A 12 -6.53 2.22 -5.90
C ALA A 12 -7.15 2.96 -7.11
N ALA A 13 -7.39 4.27 -7.00
CA ALA A 13 -7.98 5.04 -8.10
C ALA A 13 -7.04 5.12 -9.31
N SER A 14 -5.74 5.25 -9.08
CA SER A 14 -4.73 5.19 -10.13
C SER A 14 -4.59 3.77 -10.69
N GLU A 15 -4.69 3.62 -12.01
CA GLU A 15 -4.61 2.32 -12.69
C GLU A 15 -3.31 1.53 -12.39
N TRP A 16 -2.23 2.23 -12.09
CA TRP A 16 -0.93 1.63 -11.80
C TRP A 16 -0.77 1.18 -10.34
N LEU A 17 -1.64 1.64 -9.43
CA LEU A 17 -1.45 1.48 -7.99
C LEU A 17 -2.27 0.31 -7.44
N TYR A 18 -1.59 -0.82 -7.23
CA TYR A 18 -2.17 -2.00 -6.59
C TYR A 18 -1.79 -2.07 -5.10
N VAL A 19 -2.75 -2.45 -4.27
CA VAL A 19 -2.58 -2.59 -2.82
C VAL A 19 -1.92 -3.93 -2.51
N VAL A 20 -0.62 -3.90 -2.20
CA VAL A 20 0.22 -5.10 -1.98
C VAL A 20 1.04 -4.96 -0.69
N PRO A 21 0.42 -5.07 0.51
CA PRO A 21 1.13 -4.86 1.77
C PRO A 21 2.28 -5.85 2.01
N TRP A 22 2.16 -7.10 1.55
CA TRP A 22 3.26 -8.06 1.66
C TRP A 22 4.49 -7.65 0.81
N GLY A 23 4.29 -6.80 -0.21
CA GLY A 23 5.34 -6.30 -1.08
C GLY A 23 6.37 -5.48 -0.32
N ILE A 24 5.93 -4.51 0.51
CA ILE A 24 6.85 -3.67 1.28
C ILE A 24 7.70 -4.50 2.26
N ARG A 25 7.10 -5.53 2.90
CA ARG A 25 7.85 -6.47 3.76
C ARG A 25 8.97 -7.16 2.98
N ARG A 26 8.66 -7.70 1.80
CA ARG A 26 9.67 -8.37 0.96
C ARG A 26 10.75 -7.41 0.49
N THR A 27 10.39 -6.18 0.12
CA THR A 27 11.34 -5.14 -0.29
C THR A 27 12.30 -4.78 0.85
N LEU A 28 11.79 -4.53 2.06
CA LEU A 28 12.62 -4.24 3.22
C LEU A 28 13.58 -5.39 3.56
N ASN A 29 13.08 -6.63 3.58
CA ASN A 29 13.91 -7.81 3.81
C ASN A 29 14.98 -7.96 2.73
N TYR A 30 14.62 -7.74 1.46
CA TYR A 30 15.57 -7.80 0.36
C TYR A 30 16.67 -6.76 0.51
N ILE A 31 16.34 -5.50 0.83
CA ILE A 31 17.33 -4.45 1.04
C ILE A 31 18.26 -4.81 2.20
N ALA A 32 17.70 -5.27 3.32
CA ALA A 32 18.46 -5.68 4.48
C ALA A 32 19.44 -6.81 4.14
N THR A 33 19.01 -7.85 3.42
CA THR A 33 19.91 -8.94 3.01
C THR A 33 20.94 -8.49 1.98
N ARG A 34 20.52 -7.77 0.94
CA ARG A 34 21.35 -7.43 -0.22
C ARG A 34 22.41 -6.38 0.07
N TYR A 35 22.14 -5.48 1.02
CA TYR A 35 22.98 -4.32 1.33
C TYR A 35 23.56 -4.33 2.75
N ARG A 36 23.70 -5.52 3.37
CA ARG A 36 24.32 -5.71 4.69
C ARG A 36 23.62 -4.95 5.82
N ASN A 37 22.28 -4.99 5.80
CA ASN A 37 21.39 -4.46 6.81
C ASN A 37 21.69 -3.00 7.21
N PRO A 38 21.63 -2.04 6.26
CA PRO A 38 21.80 -0.63 6.59
C PRO A 38 20.62 -0.13 7.44
N LYS A 39 20.75 1.07 8.00
CA LYS A 39 19.60 1.76 8.60
C LYS A 39 18.61 2.14 7.48
N ILE A 40 17.37 1.68 7.57
CA ILE A 40 16.33 1.92 6.55
C ILE A 40 15.25 2.84 7.12
N TYR A 41 14.79 3.77 6.30
CA TYR A 41 13.63 4.63 6.57
C TYR A 41 12.64 4.46 5.44
N VAL A 42 11.36 4.26 5.77
CA VAL A 42 10.26 4.39 4.80
C VAL A 42 9.88 5.86 4.78
N THR A 43 10.32 6.59 3.75
CA THR A 43 10.04 8.03 3.62
C THR A 43 8.67 8.30 3.00
N GLU A 44 8.15 7.37 2.19
CA GLU A 44 6.86 7.50 1.51
C GLU A 44 6.12 6.17 1.48
N ASN A 45 4.81 6.23 1.74
CA ASN A 45 3.86 5.15 1.58
C ASN A 45 2.44 5.75 1.55
N GLY A 46 1.61 5.41 0.56
CA GLY A 46 0.28 5.99 0.45
C GLY A 46 -0.53 5.45 -0.73
N MET A 47 -1.81 5.85 -0.75
CA MET A 47 -2.72 5.62 -1.86
C MET A 47 -3.63 6.83 -2.11
N ASP A 48 -3.99 7.01 -3.37
CA ASP A 48 -5.03 7.92 -3.81
C ASP A 48 -6.42 7.27 -3.66
N GLU A 49 -7.43 8.12 -3.50
CA GLU A 49 -8.84 7.71 -3.51
C GLU A 49 -9.51 8.33 -4.73
N GLU A 50 -10.54 7.67 -5.25
CA GLU A 50 -11.25 8.15 -6.44
C GLU A 50 -12.07 9.39 -6.06
N ASP A 51 -11.92 10.46 -6.85
CA ASP A 51 -12.72 11.66 -6.64
C ASP A 51 -14.10 11.43 -7.26
N SER A 52 -15.15 11.46 -6.45
CA SER A 52 -16.52 11.39 -6.94
C SER A 52 -17.11 12.79 -6.95
N GLU A 53 -17.56 13.27 -8.11
CA GLU A 53 -18.19 14.60 -8.23
C GLU A 53 -19.46 14.76 -7.36
N ILE A 54 -19.94 13.66 -6.75
CA ILE A 54 -21.19 13.59 -5.97
C ILE A 54 -20.91 13.46 -4.45
N SER A 55 -19.66 13.27 -4.01
CA SER A 55 -19.38 13.07 -2.57
C SER A 55 -19.53 14.34 -1.74
N THR A 56 -20.18 14.23 -0.59
CA THR A 56 -20.16 15.30 0.42
C THR A 56 -18.80 15.36 1.12
N LEU A 57 -18.48 16.46 1.79
CA LEU A 57 -17.27 16.54 2.64
C LEU A 57 -17.25 15.42 3.70
N SER A 58 -18.41 15.05 4.26
CA SER A 58 -18.49 13.97 5.24
C SER A 58 -18.12 12.62 4.63
N ASP A 59 -18.52 12.36 3.39
CA ASP A 59 -18.18 11.13 2.68
C ASP A 59 -16.69 11.09 2.35
N ALA A 60 -16.15 12.21 1.85
CA ALA A 60 -14.72 12.33 1.52
C ALA A 60 -13.81 12.17 2.75
N LEU A 61 -14.26 12.61 3.93
CA LEU A 61 -13.52 12.44 5.18
C LEU A 61 -13.62 11.02 5.75
N ASN A 62 -14.65 10.25 5.37
CA ASN A 62 -14.84 8.86 5.81
C ASN A 62 -14.04 7.86 4.94
N ASP A 63 -12.73 8.08 4.84
CA ASP A 63 -11.84 7.30 3.99
C ASP A 63 -11.38 5.98 4.65
N THR A 64 -12.28 5.01 4.65
CA THR A 64 -12.03 3.69 5.23
C THR A 64 -11.02 2.86 4.44
N LYS A 65 -10.90 3.09 3.12
CA LYS A 65 -9.96 2.36 2.26
C LYS A 65 -8.52 2.74 2.57
N ARG A 66 -8.20 4.04 2.66
CA ARG A 66 -6.86 4.52 3.04
C ARG A 66 -6.50 4.10 4.46
N VAL A 67 -7.46 4.09 5.39
CA VAL A 67 -7.24 3.52 6.74
C VAL A 67 -6.86 2.04 6.66
N GLY A 68 -7.56 1.24 5.84
CA GLY A 68 -7.23 -0.16 5.60
C GLY A 68 -5.84 -0.36 4.98
N TYR A 69 -5.51 0.47 3.98
CA TYR A 69 -4.19 0.49 3.34
C TYR A 69 -3.07 0.67 4.38
N PHE A 70 -3.14 1.72 5.20
CA PHE A 70 -2.10 2.00 6.18
C PHE A 70 -2.01 0.92 7.25
N LYS A 71 -3.14 0.39 7.74
CA LYS A 71 -3.13 -0.75 8.68
C LYS A 71 -2.38 -1.95 8.10
N GLY A 72 -2.63 -2.28 6.83
CA GLY A 72 -1.95 -3.38 6.15
C GLY A 72 -0.44 -3.15 5.98
N TYR A 73 -0.05 -1.99 5.45
CA TYR A 73 1.35 -1.68 5.19
C TYR A 73 2.17 -1.52 6.47
N ILE A 74 1.65 -0.85 7.51
CA ILE A 74 2.32 -0.73 8.81
C ILE A 74 2.49 -2.11 9.45
N ALA A 75 1.47 -2.98 9.39
CA ALA A 75 1.59 -4.35 9.90
C ALA A 75 2.68 -5.14 9.14
N ALA A 76 2.77 -4.99 7.83
CA ALA A 76 3.80 -5.63 7.01
C ALA A 76 5.22 -5.10 7.32
N VAL A 77 5.38 -3.79 7.55
CA VAL A 77 6.64 -3.20 8.02
C VAL A 77 7.01 -3.77 9.40
N ALA A 78 6.07 -3.86 10.32
CA ALA A 78 6.31 -4.46 11.64
C ALA A 78 6.75 -5.94 11.52
N GLN A 79 6.22 -6.69 10.56
CA GLN A 79 6.66 -8.07 10.27
C GLN A 79 8.06 -8.15 9.62
N ALA A 80 8.58 -7.07 9.04
CA ALA A 80 9.93 -7.01 8.47
C ALA A 80 11.01 -6.75 9.54
N ILE A 81 10.62 -6.16 10.68
CA ILE A 81 11.53 -5.83 11.80
C ILE A 81 11.68 -7.02 12.76
N ARG A 82 10.64 -7.86 12.87
CA ARG A 82 10.57 -9.00 13.80
C ARG A 82 11.52 -10.13 13.45
#